data_AF-A0A536H9T7-F1
#
_entry.id   AF-A0A536H9T7-F1
#
_cell.length_a   1.000
_cell.length_b   1.000
_cell.length_c   1.000
_cell.angle_alpha   90.00
_cell.angle_beta   90.00
_cell.angle_gamma   90.00
#
_symmetry.space_group_name_H-M   'P 1'
#
loop_
_entity.id
_entity.type
_entity.pdbx_description
1 polymer ?
#
loop_
_entity_poly.entity_id
_entity_poly.type
_entity_poly.pdbx_seq_one_letter_code
_entity_poly.pdbx_strand_id
1 'polypeptide(L)'
;MTVRDALNRGYNLVGTAIIAISGLAFFPEFFAEDEPAHKFDEGVLLLLAIGSIVWYLVGKNRFSRTIIPMLFTAAALVMKLLTLFLLEKGDAADLGDEFSTIILYVITLAFLIWQYVSIKRMAQAAKIETAEALPV
;
A
#
# COMPACT_ATOMS: atom_id res chain seq x y z
N MET A 1 1.90 22.89 9.84
CA MET A 1 2.10 21.75 8.92
C MET A 1 2.78 22.30 7.68
N THR A 2 3.97 21.80 7.32
CA THR A 2 4.67 22.26 6.11
C THR A 2 4.12 21.56 4.85
N VAL A 3 4.39 22.10 3.66
CA VAL A 3 4.06 21.42 2.38
C VAL A 3 4.68 20.02 2.33
N ARG A 4 5.90 19.87 2.84
CA ARG A 4 6.58 18.57 2.92
C ARG A 4 5.85 17.58 3.83
N ASP A 5 5.32 18.04 4.97
CA ASP A 5 4.53 17.19 5.87
C ASP A 5 3.21 16.77 5.22
N ALA A 6 2.57 17.66 4.47
CA ALA A 6 1.35 17.36 3.73
C ALA A 6 1.60 16.33 2.62
N LEU A 7 2.70 16.49 1.85
CA LEU A 7 3.11 15.55 0.81
C LEU A 7 3.45 14.16 1.40
N ASN A 8 4.20 14.11 2.50
CA ASN A 8 4.49 12.85 3.20
C ASN A 8 3.20 12.20 3.72
N ARG A 9 2.27 12.99 4.25
CA ARG A 9 0.95 12.49 4.72
C ARG A 9 0.13 11.89 3.60
N GLY A 10 0.08 12.54 2.44
CA GLY A 10 -0.61 12.02 1.26
C GLY A 10 0.00 10.70 0.80
N TYR A 11 1.32 10.65 0.64
CA TYR A 11 2.05 9.44 0.26
C TYR A 11 1.82 8.27 1.23
N ASN A 12 1.97 8.52 2.54
CA ASN A 12 1.76 7.48 3.55
C ASN A 12 0.30 7.02 3.58
N LEU A 13 -0.65 7.93 3.36
CA LEU A 13 -2.08 7.60 3.34
C LEU A 13 -2.42 6.72 2.14
N VAL A 14 -1.90 7.01 0.95
CA VAL A 14 -2.20 6.22 -0.25
C VAL A 14 -1.77 4.77 -0.07
N GLY A 15 -0.53 4.53 0.35
CA GLY A 15 -0.03 3.16 0.56
C GLY A 15 -0.80 2.42 1.65
N THR A 16 -1.07 3.08 2.79
CA THR A 16 -1.90 2.49 3.86
C THR A 16 -3.33 2.22 3.39
N ALA A 17 -3.96 3.14 2.66
CA ALA A 17 -5.35 3.01 2.23
C ALA A 17 -5.52 1.83 1.26
N ILE A 18 -4.62 1.67 0.30
CA ILE A 18 -4.70 0.55 -0.65
C ILE A 18 -4.56 -0.78 0.09
N ILE A 19 -3.58 -0.91 1.00
CA ILE A 19 -3.39 -2.15 1.77
C ILE A 19 -4.59 -2.43 2.70
N ALA A 20 -5.12 -1.39 3.34
CA ALA A 20 -6.31 -1.51 4.19
C ALA A 20 -7.55 -1.95 3.40
N ILE A 21 -7.81 -1.32 2.25
CA ILE A 21 -8.95 -1.66 1.40
C ILE A 21 -8.81 -3.08 0.88
N SER A 22 -7.63 -3.45 0.37
CA SER A 22 -7.39 -4.81 -0.14
C SER A 22 -7.59 -5.86 0.95
N GLY A 23 -6.92 -5.75 2.10
CA GLY A 23 -7.06 -6.75 3.17
C GLY A 23 -8.47 -6.84 3.76
N LEU A 24 -9.25 -5.75 3.75
CA LEU A 24 -10.66 -5.78 4.15
C LEU A 24 -11.58 -6.35 3.07
N ALA A 25 -11.24 -6.20 1.79
CA ALA A 25 -12.03 -6.71 0.68
C ALA A 25 -11.99 -8.24 0.60
N PHE A 26 -10.83 -8.85 0.87
CA PHE A 26 -10.67 -10.30 0.85
C PHE A 26 -10.96 -10.97 2.20
N PHE A 27 -11.10 -10.21 3.29
CA PHE A 27 -11.42 -10.77 4.61
C PHE A 27 -12.63 -11.72 4.66
N PRO A 28 -13.73 -11.52 3.90
CA PRO A 28 -14.83 -12.47 3.85
C PRO A 28 -14.43 -13.88 3.39
N GLU A 29 -13.45 -14.00 2.48
CA GLU A 29 -12.98 -15.28 1.93
C GLU A 29 -12.34 -16.16 2.99
N PHE A 30 -11.72 -15.57 4.01
CA PHE A 30 -11.21 -16.28 5.18
C PHE A 30 -12.26 -17.18 5.86
N PHE A 31 -13.54 -16.79 5.82
CA PHE A 31 -14.64 -17.58 6.37
C PHE A 31 -15.36 -18.46 5.35
N ALA A 32 -15.17 -18.18 4.05
CA ALA A 32 -15.82 -18.93 2.97
C ALA A 32 -15.04 -20.19 2.60
N GLU A 33 -13.71 -20.13 2.68
CA GLU A 33 -12.84 -21.24 2.30
C GLU A 33 -12.76 -22.33 3.37
N ASP A 34 -12.56 -23.58 2.95
CA ASP A 34 -12.32 -24.70 3.86
C ASP A 34 -10.83 -25.03 3.99
N GLU A 35 -10.03 -24.72 2.98
CA GLU A 35 -8.62 -25.08 2.94
C GLU A 35 -7.77 -24.15 3.84
N PRO A 36 -6.90 -24.71 4.70
CA PRO A 36 -6.05 -23.92 5.58
C PRO A 36 -5.10 -22.97 4.84
N ALA A 37 -4.72 -23.28 3.60
CA ALA A 37 -3.80 -22.49 2.81
C ALA A 37 -4.42 -21.16 2.37
N HIS A 38 -5.65 -21.18 1.84
CA HIS A 38 -6.44 -20.00 1.48
C HIS A 38 -6.88 -19.17 2.70
N LYS A 39 -6.94 -19.77 3.89
CA LYS A 39 -7.12 -18.98 5.13
C LYS A 39 -5.86 -18.26 5.55
N PHE A 40 -4.71 -18.85 5.28
CA PHE A 40 -3.44 -18.32 5.76
C PHE A 40 -3.07 -17.04 5.04
N ASP A 41 -3.13 -17.00 3.71
CA ASP A 41 -2.79 -15.80 2.94
C ASP A 41 -3.79 -14.68 3.18
N GLU A 42 -5.08 -14.98 3.30
CA GLU A 42 -6.10 -13.98 3.67
C GLU A 42 -5.93 -13.45 5.09
N GLY A 43 -5.57 -14.32 6.03
CA GLY A 43 -5.19 -13.91 7.37
C GLY A 43 -3.96 -12.98 7.38
N VAL A 44 -2.95 -13.27 6.56
CA VAL A 44 -1.74 -12.43 6.44
C VAL A 44 -2.08 -11.08 5.83
N LEU A 45 -2.92 -11.01 4.78
CA LEU A 45 -3.36 -9.75 4.20
C LEU A 45 -4.11 -8.88 5.22
N LEU A 46 -5.01 -9.48 6.01
CA LEU A 46 -5.70 -8.76 7.08
C LEU A 46 -4.73 -8.21 8.13
N LEU A 47 -3.72 -9.00 8.53
CA LEU A 47 -2.69 -8.54 9.47
C LEU A 47 -1.86 -7.38 8.90
N LEU A 48 -1.54 -7.41 7.61
CA LEU A 48 -0.87 -6.30 6.93
C LEU A 48 -1.77 -5.05 6.88
N ALA A 49 -3.07 -5.21 6.61
CA ALA A 49 -4.05 -4.13 6.66
C ALA A 49 -4.10 -3.47 8.05
N ILE A 50 -4.33 -4.25 9.10
CA ILE A 50 -4.35 -3.76 10.49
C ILE A 50 -3.02 -3.10 10.85
N GLY A 51 -1.90 -3.77 10.56
CA GLY A 51 -0.56 -3.26 10.83
C GLY A 51 -0.29 -1.92 10.14
N SER A 52 -0.72 -1.76 8.89
CA SER A 52 -0.55 -0.52 8.12
C SER A 52 -1.39 0.63 8.68
N ILE A 53 -2.63 0.36 9.13
CA ILE A 53 -3.52 1.34 9.75
C ILE A 53 -2.94 1.80 11.09
N VAL A 54 -2.58 0.85 11.95
CA VAL A 54 -1.97 1.13 13.26
C VAL A 54 -0.70 1.95 13.06
N TRP A 55 0.17 1.52 12.15
CA TRP A 55 1.40 2.25 11.85
C TRP A 55 1.12 3.69 11.40
N TYR A 56 0.14 3.92 10.52
CA TYR A 56 -0.22 5.26 10.03
C TYR A 56 -0.74 6.17 11.14
N LEU A 57 -1.56 5.63 12.05
CA LEU A 57 -2.20 6.38 13.14
C LEU A 57 -1.26 6.65 14.32
N VAL A 58 -0.25 5.81 14.53
CA VAL A 58 0.66 5.94 15.68
C VAL A 58 1.64 7.11 15.49
N GLY A 59 1.61 8.04 16.45
CA GLY A 59 2.61 9.11 16.60
C GLY A 59 2.66 10.07 15.41
N LYS A 60 3.87 10.27 14.87
CA LYS A 60 4.13 11.18 13.73
C LYS A 60 4.44 10.43 12.43
N ASN A 61 4.17 9.12 12.37
CA ASN A 61 4.50 8.27 11.23
C ASN A 61 3.89 8.79 9.93
N ARG A 62 2.60 9.18 9.95
CA ARG A 62 1.93 9.79 8.80
C ARG A 62 2.64 10.99 8.21
N PHE A 63 3.39 11.78 8.98
CA PHE A 63 4.11 12.95 8.48
C PHE A 63 5.57 12.67 8.11
N SER A 64 6.07 11.47 8.42
CA SER A 64 7.47 11.10 8.19
C SER A 64 7.73 10.73 6.73
N ARG A 65 8.93 11.03 6.25
CA ARG A 65 9.41 10.51 4.97
C ARG A 65 9.96 9.11 5.22
N THR A 66 9.30 8.09 4.70
CA THR A 66 9.56 6.70 5.07
C THR A 66 9.25 5.74 3.94
N ILE A 67 9.81 4.53 4.01
CA ILE A 67 9.58 3.45 3.05
C ILE A 67 8.52 2.46 3.52
N ILE A 68 8.00 2.61 4.75
CA ILE A 68 7.10 1.63 5.37
C ILE A 68 5.85 1.31 4.52
N PRO A 69 5.13 2.28 3.91
CA PRO A 69 4.02 1.94 3.02
C PRO A 69 4.45 1.05 1.86
N MET A 70 5.63 1.28 1.27
CA MET A 70 6.19 0.41 0.23
C MET A 70 6.48 -1.00 0.76
N LEU A 71 6.94 -1.13 2.01
CA LEU A 71 7.20 -2.44 2.61
C LEU A 71 5.90 -3.22 2.84
N PHE A 72 4.82 -2.56 3.29
CA PHE A 72 3.51 -3.21 3.39
C PHE A 72 3.01 -3.68 2.02
N THR A 73 3.11 -2.83 0.99
CA THR A 73 2.73 -3.21 -0.38
C THR A 73 3.61 -4.32 -0.95
N ALA A 74 4.91 -4.28 -0.73
CA ALA A 74 5.82 -5.33 -1.16
C ALA A 74 5.55 -6.66 -0.44
N ALA A 75 5.26 -6.63 0.86
CA ALA A 75 4.88 -7.82 1.61
C ALA A 75 3.58 -8.43 1.08
N ALA A 76 2.55 -7.62 0.83
CA ALA A 76 1.29 -8.09 0.25
C ALA A 76 1.47 -8.68 -1.15
N LEU A 77 2.31 -8.05 -1.99
CA LEU A 77 2.66 -8.57 -3.31
C LEU A 77 3.40 -9.91 -3.23
N VAL A 78 4.41 -10.02 -2.35
CA VAL A 78 5.15 -11.28 -2.16
C VAL A 78 4.21 -12.39 -1.72
N MET A 79 3.27 -12.10 -0.82
CA MET A 79 2.28 -13.08 -0.38
C MET A 79 1.41 -13.59 -1.53
N LYS A 80 0.82 -12.70 -2.32
CA LYS A 80 -0.01 -13.11 -3.48
C LYS A 80 0.80 -13.84 -4.55
N LEU A 81 2.06 -13.46 -4.78
CA LEU A 81 2.95 -14.23 -5.66
C LEU A 81 3.22 -15.66 -5.12
N LEU A 82 3.37 -15.82 -3.81
CA LEU A 82 3.54 -17.15 -3.21
C LEU A 82 2.26 -17.98 -3.36
N THR A 83 1.07 -17.41 -3.12
CA THR A 83 -0.22 -18.08 -3.35
C THR A 83 -0.34 -18.54 -4.80
N LEU A 84 -0.19 -17.61 -5.75
CA LEU A 84 -0.31 -17.89 -7.18
C LEU A 84 0.64 -19.01 -7.66
N PHE A 85 1.92 -18.97 -7.25
CA PHE A 85 2.92 -19.93 -7.78
C PHE A 85 2.97 -21.26 -7.02
N LEU A 86 2.50 -21.32 -5.77
CA LEU A 86 2.64 -22.51 -4.92
C LEU A 86 1.33 -23.21 -4.62
N LEU A 87 0.19 -22.51 -4.62
CA LEU A 87 -1.09 -23.03 -4.15
C LEU A 87 -2.10 -23.24 -5.30
N GLU A 88 -2.23 -22.30 -6.23
CA GLU A 88 -3.33 -22.31 -7.22
C GLU A 88 -3.00 -22.91 -8.59
N LYS A 89 -2.12 -23.91 -8.65
CA LYS A 89 -1.82 -24.62 -9.91
C LYS A 89 -2.94 -25.62 -10.28
N GLY A 90 -4.17 -25.15 -10.48
CA GLY A 90 -5.27 -26.06 -10.82
C GLY A 90 -6.62 -25.40 -11.09
N ASP A 91 -6.90 -24.24 -10.53
CA ASP A 91 -8.18 -23.55 -10.69
C ASP A 91 -8.05 -22.28 -11.54
N ALA A 92 -8.79 -22.21 -12.64
CA ALA A 92 -8.75 -21.08 -13.57
C ALA A 92 -9.53 -19.86 -13.08
N ALA A 93 -10.48 -20.04 -12.15
CA ALA A 93 -11.24 -18.94 -11.57
C ALA A 93 -10.38 -18.17 -10.56
N ASP A 94 -9.72 -18.89 -9.64
CA ASP A 94 -8.89 -18.30 -8.58
C ASP A 94 -7.67 -17.55 -9.16
N LEU A 95 -7.10 -18.08 -10.25
CA LEU A 95 -6.02 -17.44 -11.02
C LEU A 95 -6.35 -16.01 -11.47
N GLY A 96 -7.63 -15.70 -11.73
CA GLY A 96 -8.07 -14.38 -12.20
C GLY A 96 -8.04 -13.30 -11.10
N ASP A 97 -8.49 -13.66 -9.90
CA ASP A 97 -8.56 -12.75 -8.76
C ASP A 97 -7.16 -12.50 -8.18
N GLU A 98 -6.33 -13.55 -8.13
CA GLU A 98 -4.92 -13.43 -7.77
C GLU A 98 -4.16 -12.50 -8.73
N PHE A 99 -4.36 -12.65 -10.04
CA PHE A 99 -3.66 -11.84 -11.04
C PHE A 99 -4.05 -10.35 -10.97
N SER A 100 -5.34 -10.06 -10.78
CA SER A 100 -5.85 -8.69 -10.65
C SER A 100 -5.26 -7.99 -9.42
N THR A 101 -5.14 -8.73 -8.32
CA THR A 101 -4.57 -8.25 -7.05
C THR A 101 -3.07 -7.99 -7.15
N ILE A 102 -2.34 -8.87 -7.85
CA ILE A 102 -0.92 -8.68 -8.14
C ILE A 102 -0.70 -7.40 -8.96
N ILE A 103 -1.50 -7.17 -10.01
CA ILE A 103 -1.40 -5.95 -10.83
C ILE A 103 -1.63 -4.71 -9.96
N LEU A 104 -2.65 -4.72 -9.09
CA LEU A 104 -2.94 -3.62 -8.18
C LEU A 104 -1.71 -3.29 -7.32
N TYR A 105 -1.08 -4.30 -6.71
CA TYR A 105 0.10 -4.07 -5.86
C TYR A 105 1.34 -3.64 -6.64
N VAL A 106 1.55 -4.15 -7.85
CA VAL A 106 2.65 -3.72 -8.73
C VAL A 106 2.51 -2.25 -9.11
N ILE A 107 1.33 -1.82 -9.56
CA ILE A 107 1.05 -0.43 -9.92
C ILE A 107 1.20 0.46 -8.68
N THR A 108 0.66 0.02 -7.54
CA THR A 108 0.76 0.76 -6.27
C THR A 108 2.22 0.93 -5.86
N LEU A 109 3.02 -0.12 -5.92
CA LEU A 109 4.43 -0.06 -5.55
C LEU A 109 5.21 0.87 -6.48
N ALA A 110 4.98 0.79 -7.79
CA ALA A 110 5.59 1.70 -8.76
C ALA A 110 5.21 3.17 -8.48
N PHE A 111 3.94 3.43 -8.18
CA PHE A 111 3.45 4.75 -7.81
C PHE A 111 4.10 5.27 -6.52
N LEU A 112 4.19 4.44 -5.47
CA LEU A 112 4.81 4.80 -4.20
C LEU A 112 6.30 5.10 -4.36
N ILE A 113 7.03 4.30 -5.16
CA ILE A 113 8.44 4.54 -5.48
C ILE A 113 8.59 5.90 -6.19
N TRP A 114 7.77 6.14 -7.22
CA TRP A 114 7.78 7.42 -7.95
C TRP A 114 7.51 8.59 -7.02
N GLN A 115 6.49 8.49 -6.16
CA GLN A 115 6.12 9.54 -5.22
C GLN A 115 7.23 9.78 -4.18
N TYR A 116 7.84 8.72 -3.64
CA TYR A 116 8.93 8.81 -2.65
C TYR A 116 10.16 9.57 -3.18
N VAL A 117 10.47 9.38 -4.47
CA VAL A 117 11.55 10.10 -5.17
C VAL A 117 11.12 11.54 -5.51
N SER A 118 9.87 11.73 -5.94
CA SER A 118 9.35 13.00 -6.45
C SER A 118 9.02 14.04 -5.38
N ILE A 119 8.73 13.62 -4.14
CA ILE A 119 8.38 14.52 -3.01
C ILE A 119 9.42 15.64 -2.80
N LYS A 120 10.71 15.36 -2.98
CA LYS A 120 11.76 16.38 -2.85
C LYS A 120 11.60 17.49 -3.90
N ARG A 121 11.35 17.12 -5.16
CA ARG A 121 11.17 18.06 -6.28
C ARG A 121 9.89 18.86 -6.11
N MET A 122 8.80 18.18 -5.74
CA MET A 122 7.49 18.80 -5.48
C MET A 122 7.56 19.83 -4.34
N ALA A 123 8.27 19.51 -3.25
CA ALA A 123 8.43 20.43 -2.14
C ALA A 123 9.31 21.64 -2.48
N GLN A 124 10.25 21.52 -3.43
CA GLN A 124 11.04 22.65 -3.93
C GLN A 124 10.22 23.56 -4.84
N ALA A 125 9.49 22.98 -5.80
CA ALA A 125 8.61 23.73 -6.70
C ALA A 125 7.58 24.57 -5.94
N ALA A 126 6.91 23.96 -4.96
CA ALA A 126 5.92 24.66 -4.13
C ALA A 126 6.52 25.84 -3.33
N LYS A 127 7.79 25.73 -2.89
CA LYS A 127 8.46 26.84 -2.20
C LYS A 127 8.75 28.01 -3.14
N ILE A 128 9.14 27.74 -4.38
CA ILE A 128 9.43 28.76 -5.39
C ILE A 128 8.14 29.50 -5.76
N GLU A 129 7.07 28.77 -6.08
CA GLU A 129 5.77 29.36 -6.40
C GLU A 129 5.23 30.25 -5.26
N THR A 130 5.37 29.80 -4.01
CA THR A 130 4.93 30.60 -2.85
C THR A 130 5.77 31.87 -2.66
N ALA A 131 7.08 31.81 -2.99
CA ALA A 131 7.96 32.96 -2.89
C ALA A 131 7.70 34.01 -3.99
N GLU A 132 7.31 33.57 -5.18
CA GLU A 132 6.93 34.47 -6.30
C GLU A 132 5.55 35.10 -6.11
N ALA A 133 4.64 34.44 -5.38
CA ALA A 133 3.26 34.90 -5.17
C ALA A 133 3.10 35.98 -4.07
N LEU A 134 4.12 36.24 -3.25
CA LEU A 134 4.10 37.29 -2.23
C LEU A 134 4.81 38.54 -2.78
N PRO A 135 4.09 39.59 -3.21
CA PRO A 135 4.72 40.84 -3.58
C PRO A 135 5.41 41.44 -2.34
N VAL A 136 6.70 41.75 -2.49
CA VAL A 136 7.50 42.51 -1.51
C VAL A 136 6.97 43.93 -1.39
#